data_AF-A0A1G6P2J2-F1
#
_entry.id   AF-A0A1G6P2J2-F1
#
_cell.length_a   1.000
_cell.length_b   1.000
_cell.length_c   1.000
_cell.angle_alpha   90.00
_cell.angle_beta   90.00
_cell.angle_gamma   90.00
#
_symmetry.space_group_name_H-M   'P 1'
#
loop_
_entity.id
_entity.type
_entity.pdbx_description
1 polymer ?
#
loop_
_entity_poly.entity_id
_entity_poly.type
_entity_poly.pdbx_seq_one_letter_code
_entity_poly.pdbx_strand_id
1 'polypeptide(L)'
;MTPKLLDFQPAFEAVLPPDWVLIGRCRAGEGGGTGGGGCFVLAHAEIGVALVDLLPMRTPQAEAQLRRLLNAVDFSALCRGYIPIVHCEIEPEHLGQLRERIEEAFAYDSVLTIADRGRWVGVLRRMLQAGVTWEALEGPLSGPAAERPAHGSRPWMVRPVLRLARAGLMGCGLLAVFGLGFATALLLPAEPASPPPVASGFGVAAVAASLPPQVPPELPAIPVTVPTPVEEASLPAPASLLGPQQAEAAEAPPTAEIRNLAMATPPKRSTRLPLPIDRRCSEAVFRFQQGASLTAQEMAHVRQGCVSLR
;
A
#
# COMPACT_ATOMS: atom_id res chain seq x y z
N MET A 1 24.17 17.45 -11.51
CA MET A 1 23.57 16.17 -11.92
C MET A 1 22.68 15.72 -10.78
N THR A 2 21.38 15.58 -11.00
CA THR A 2 20.46 15.12 -9.95
C THR A 2 20.76 13.65 -9.68
N PRO A 3 21.05 13.25 -8.43
CA PRO A 3 21.34 11.85 -8.12
C PRO A 3 20.12 11.01 -8.49
N LYS A 4 20.35 9.87 -9.15
CA LYS A 4 19.27 8.96 -9.49
C LYS A 4 18.88 8.22 -8.23
N LEU A 5 17.58 7.91 -8.09
CA LEU A 5 17.08 7.12 -6.96
C LEU A 5 17.84 5.78 -6.80
N LEU A 6 18.38 5.22 -7.89
CA LEU A 6 19.18 3.98 -7.87
C LEU A 6 20.51 4.13 -7.12
N ASP A 7 21.08 5.33 -7.10
CA ASP A 7 22.38 5.58 -6.47
C ASP A 7 22.29 5.45 -4.94
N PHE A 8 21.08 5.54 -4.38
CA PHE A 8 20.82 5.41 -2.94
C PHE A 8 20.49 3.99 -2.50
N GLN A 9 20.27 3.04 -3.41
CA GLN A 9 19.90 1.67 -3.04
C GLN A 9 20.92 0.99 -2.09
N PRO A 10 22.25 1.00 -2.34
CA PRO A 10 23.19 0.34 -1.43
C PRO A 10 23.24 1.02 -0.05
N ALA A 11 23.12 2.35 0.01
CA ALA A 11 23.04 3.07 1.28
C ALA A 11 21.77 2.72 2.05
N PHE A 12 20.65 2.55 1.34
CA PHE A 12 19.37 2.14 1.90
C PHE A 12 19.43 0.73 2.46
N GLU A 13 20.00 -0.23 1.71
CA GLU A 13 20.21 -1.62 2.15
C GLU A 13 21.14 -1.72 3.37
N ALA A 14 22.14 -0.85 3.47
CA ALA A 14 23.05 -0.83 4.63
C ALA A 14 22.40 -0.32 5.93
N VAL A 15 21.34 0.49 5.83
CA VAL A 15 20.67 1.14 6.98
C VAL A 15 19.34 0.46 7.34
N LEU A 16 18.87 -0.45 6.50
CA LEU A 16 17.65 -1.22 6.72
C LEU A 16 17.75 -2.06 8.00
N PRO A 17 16.73 -2.03 8.89
CA PRO A 17 16.70 -2.95 10.02
C PRO A 17 16.63 -4.40 9.53
N PRO A 18 17.18 -5.36 10.28
CA PRO A 18 17.43 -6.73 9.80
C PRO A 18 16.16 -7.49 9.38
N ASP A 19 15.01 -7.15 9.96
CA ASP A 19 13.74 -7.83 9.69
C ASP A 19 12.92 -7.17 8.56
N TRP A 20 13.40 -6.04 8.03
CA TRP A 20 12.80 -5.36 6.90
C TRP A 20 13.46 -5.79 5.60
N VAL A 21 12.64 -6.13 4.62
CA VAL A 21 13.13 -6.55 3.30
C VAL A 21 12.66 -5.58 2.23
N LEU A 22 13.61 -5.09 1.43
CA LEU A 22 13.32 -4.34 0.22
C LEU A 22 12.68 -5.27 -0.81
N ILE A 23 11.38 -5.07 -1.06
CA ILE A 23 10.63 -5.91 -2.01
C ILE A 23 10.76 -5.38 -3.43
N GLY A 24 10.75 -4.05 -3.59
CA GLY A 24 10.70 -3.43 -4.89
C GLY A 24 10.63 -1.92 -4.80
N ARG A 25 10.20 -1.31 -5.90
CA ARG A 25 10.15 0.13 -6.05
C ARG A 25 8.83 0.52 -6.69
N CYS A 26 8.22 1.56 -6.14
CA CYS A 26 7.15 2.28 -6.80
C CYS A 26 7.77 3.04 -7.97
N ARG A 27 7.10 3.05 -9.11
CA ARG A 27 7.41 3.99 -10.19
C ARG A 27 6.30 5.02 -10.17
N ALA A 28 6.64 6.30 -10.07
CA ALA A 28 5.69 7.34 -10.43
C ALA A 28 5.32 7.10 -11.90
N GLY A 29 4.03 6.98 -12.20
CA GLY A 29 3.57 6.66 -13.55
C GLY A 29 4.18 7.61 -14.59
N GLU A 30 4.43 7.09 -15.79
CA GLU A 30 5.01 7.76 -16.98
C GLU A 30 4.25 9.01 -17.50
N GLY A 31 3.62 9.80 -16.63
CA GLY A 31 3.09 11.12 -16.91
C GLY A 31 4.19 12.16 -17.21
N GLY A 32 4.99 11.92 -18.24
CA GLY A 32 5.69 12.92 -19.05
C GLY A 32 6.90 13.65 -18.47
N GLY A 33 7.24 13.47 -17.19
CA GLY A 33 8.40 14.13 -16.57
C GLY A 33 9.63 13.23 -16.53
N THR A 34 10.73 13.64 -17.16
CA THR A 34 12.06 12.98 -17.14
C THR A 34 12.71 12.86 -15.74
N GLY A 35 12.03 13.27 -14.67
CA GLY A 35 12.45 13.07 -13.29
C GLY A 35 11.79 11.83 -12.70
N GLY A 36 12.43 10.67 -12.86
CA GLY A 36 11.97 9.39 -12.31
C GLY A 36 11.98 9.38 -10.78
N GLY A 37 10.92 9.92 -10.18
CA GLY A 37 10.61 9.75 -8.77
C GLY A 37 9.99 8.37 -8.49
N GLY A 38 10.10 7.94 -7.24
CA GLY A 38 9.51 6.68 -6.79
C GLY A 38 9.82 6.39 -5.33
N CYS A 39 8.92 5.68 -4.67
CA CYS A 39 9.16 5.12 -3.34
C CYS A 39 9.90 3.78 -3.40
N PHE A 40 10.65 3.47 -2.35
CA PHE A 40 11.05 2.11 -2.03
C PHE A 40 9.92 1.40 -1.27
N VAL A 41 9.68 0.14 -1.60
CA VAL A 41 8.67 -0.69 -0.93
C VAL A 41 9.38 -1.66 0.00
N LEU A 42 9.25 -1.41 1.29
CA LEU A 42 9.79 -2.24 2.36
C LEU A 42 8.68 -3.08 2.97
N ALA A 43 9.00 -4.32 3.36
CA ALA A 43 8.06 -5.15 4.08
C ALA A 43 8.71 -5.83 5.28
N HIS A 44 7.92 -5.94 6.32
CA HIS A 44 8.26 -6.65 7.55
C HIS A 44 7.17 -7.68 7.84
N ALA A 45 7.54 -8.94 8.01
CA ALA A 45 6.63 -10.08 8.09
C ALA A 45 5.53 -9.94 9.16
N GLU A 46 5.84 -9.26 10.26
CA GLU A 46 4.96 -9.12 11.44
C GLU A 46 4.39 -7.71 11.63
N ILE A 47 4.88 -6.71 10.90
CA ILE A 47 4.47 -5.31 11.08
C ILE A 47 3.61 -4.85 9.92
N GLY A 48 4.12 -4.93 8.69
CA GLY A 48 3.40 -4.44 7.52
C GLY A 48 4.31 -3.98 6.39
N VAL A 49 3.83 -3.02 5.60
CA VAL A 49 4.54 -2.46 4.45
C VAL A 49 4.82 -0.98 4.68
N ALA A 50 6.07 -0.57 4.49
CA ALA A 50 6.48 0.83 4.52
C ALA A 50 6.85 1.29 3.11
N LEU A 51 6.25 2.39 2.67
CA LEU A 51 6.58 3.09 1.44
C LEU A 51 7.49 4.25 1.80
N VAL A 52 8.71 4.27 1.27
CA VAL A 52 9.71 5.28 1.64
C VAL A 52 10.07 6.12 0.43
N ASP A 53 9.69 7.39 0.44
CA ASP A 53 10.12 8.38 -0.54
C ASP A 53 11.41 9.08 -0.09
N LEU A 54 12.37 9.21 -1.01
CA LEU A 54 13.56 10.02 -0.80
C LEU A 54 13.32 11.44 -1.32
N LEU A 55 13.30 12.43 -0.43
CA LEU A 55 13.13 13.82 -0.82
C LEU A 55 14.30 14.28 -1.72
N PRO A 56 14.04 15.09 -2.77
CA PRO A 56 12.76 15.73 -3.11
C PRO A 56 11.82 14.88 -3.99
N MET A 57 12.15 13.62 -4.27
CA MET A 57 11.36 12.72 -5.13
C MET A 57 10.18 12.12 -4.37
N ARG A 58 9.13 12.91 -4.18
CA ARG A 58 7.89 12.47 -3.54
C ARG A 58 6.97 11.75 -4.54
N THR A 59 6.42 10.62 -4.12
CA THR A 59 5.38 9.87 -4.85
C THR A 59 4.02 10.19 -4.21
N PRO A 60 3.23 11.13 -4.77
CA PRO A 60 1.94 11.47 -4.19
C PRO A 60 1.02 10.26 -4.23
N GLN A 61 0.27 10.04 -3.14
CA GLN A 61 -0.72 8.96 -3.03
C GLN A 61 -0.15 7.54 -3.15
N ALA A 62 1.15 7.33 -2.90
CA ALA A 62 1.79 6.01 -2.97
C ALA A 62 1.02 4.92 -2.19
N GLU A 63 0.55 5.24 -0.99
CA GLU A 63 -0.25 4.32 -0.17
C GLU A 63 -1.57 3.92 -0.85
N ALA A 64 -2.35 4.92 -1.30
CA ALA A 64 -3.63 4.68 -1.97
C ALA A 64 -3.45 3.93 -3.29
N GLN A 65 -2.35 4.18 -3.99
CA GLN A 65 -1.97 3.40 -5.16
C GLN A 65 -1.73 1.94 -4.75
N LEU A 66 -0.88 1.66 -3.74
CA LEU A 66 -0.59 0.28 -3.30
C LEU A 66 -1.83 -0.45 -2.88
N ARG A 67 -2.71 0.19 -2.12
CA ARG A 67 -4.01 -0.38 -1.74
C ARG A 67 -4.84 -0.75 -2.96
N ARG A 68 -4.92 0.11 -3.98
CA ARG A 68 -5.62 -0.20 -5.24
C ARG A 68 -5.00 -1.39 -5.96
N LEU A 69 -3.67 -1.49 -5.99
CA LEU A 69 -2.97 -2.62 -6.59
C LEU A 69 -3.32 -3.92 -5.87
N LEU A 70 -3.23 -3.93 -4.54
CA LEU A 70 -3.55 -5.10 -3.71
C LEU A 70 -5.03 -5.49 -3.80
N ASN A 71 -5.94 -4.54 -4.00
CA ASN A 71 -7.35 -4.83 -4.21
C ASN A 71 -7.62 -5.40 -5.61
N ALA A 72 -6.96 -4.88 -6.65
CA ALA A 72 -7.19 -5.30 -8.05
C ALA A 72 -6.82 -6.77 -8.30
N VAL A 73 -5.91 -7.29 -7.50
CA VAL A 73 -5.40 -8.66 -7.53
C VAL A 73 -5.99 -9.54 -6.43
N ASP A 74 -7.00 -9.02 -5.71
CA ASP A 74 -7.66 -9.66 -4.59
C ASP A 74 -6.69 -10.27 -3.55
N PHE A 75 -5.68 -9.47 -3.17
CA PHE A 75 -4.63 -9.90 -2.25
C PHE A 75 -5.21 -10.39 -0.91
N SER A 76 -6.32 -9.79 -0.46
CA SER A 76 -7.01 -10.17 0.77
C SER A 76 -7.53 -11.61 0.74
N ALA A 77 -8.00 -12.09 -0.41
CA ALA A 77 -8.42 -13.49 -0.58
C ALA A 77 -7.21 -14.45 -0.56
N LEU A 78 -6.06 -14.01 -1.07
CA LEU A 78 -4.82 -14.80 -1.11
C LEU A 78 -4.17 -14.96 0.26
N CYS A 79 -4.14 -13.89 1.08
CA CYS A 79 -3.40 -13.87 2.33
C CYS A 79 -4.26 -13.72 3.59
N ARG A 80 -5.60 -13.75 3.47
CA ARG A 80 -6.59 -13.73 4.56
C ARG A 80 -6.25 -12.72 5.67
N GLY A 81 -6.58 -11.46 5.42
CA GLY A 81 -6.44 -10.38 6.39
C GLY A 81 -6.13 -9.05 5.74
N TYR A 82 -5.72 -8.10 6.57
CA TYR A 82 -5.37 -6.74 6.20
C TYR A 82 -3.89 -6.46 6.49
N ILE A 83 -3.23 -5.80 5.53
CA ILE A 83 -1.86 -5.31 5.66
C ILE A 83 -1.90 -3.82 5.97
N PRO A 84 -1.29 -3.38 7.09
CA PRO A 84 -1.06 -1.97 7.31
C PRO A 84 0.05 -1.47 6.38
N ILE A 85 -0.22 -0.33 5.77
CA ILE A 85 0.68 0.31 4.81
C ILE A 85 0.89 1.73 5.31
N VAL A 86 2.14 2.12 5.54
CA VAL A 86 2.50 3.48 5.94
C VAL A 86 3.35 4.13 4.85
N HIS A 87 3.29 5.45 4.77
CA HIS A 87 4.11 6.25 3.85
C HIS A 87 5.01 7.17 4.65
N CYS A 88 6.32 7.02 4.46
CA CYS A 88 7.37 7.81 5.09
C CYS A 88 8.10 8.65 4.04
N GLU A 89 8.40 9.89 4.37
CA GLU A 89 9.24 10.79 3.56
C GLU A 89 10.53 11.03 4.34
N ILE A 90 11.68 10.80 3.70
CA ILE A 90 12.98 10.95 4.36
C ILE A 90 13.97 11.67 3.44
N GLU A 91 14.74 12.57 4.02
CA GLU A 91 15.87 13.18 3.30
C GLU A 91 17.06 12.19 3.28
N PRO A 92 17.87 12.17 2.22
CA PRO A 92 19.00 11.24 2.12
C PRO A 92 19.99 11.35 3.29
N GLU A 93 20.17 12.55 3.84
CA GLU A 93 21.04 12.82 4.99
C GLU A 93 20.53 12.19 6.29
N HIS A 94 19.21 12.00 6.38
CA HIS A 94 18.52 11.46 7.54
C HIS A 94 18.27 9.96 7.45
N LEU A 95 18.84 9.26 6.45
CA LEU A 95 18.63 7.80 6.28
C LEU A 95 18.94 6.99 7.54
N GLY A 96 19.90 7.41 8.37
CA GLY A 96 20.20 6.77 9.66
C GLY A 96 19.02 6.73 10.64
N GLN A 97 18.03 7.61 10.48
CA GLN A 97 16.81 7.69 11.30
C GLN A 97 15.64 6.92 10.70
N LEU A 98 15.83 6.21 9.57
CA LEU A 98 14.75 5.53 8.86
C LEU A 98 13.97 4.56 9.76
N ARG A 99 14.67 3.83 10.62
CA ARG A 99 14.06 2.89 11.56
C ARG A 99 13.06 3.58 12.49
N GLU A 100 13.50 4.64 13.17
CA GLU A 100 12.68 5.40 14.13
C GLU A 100 11.45 5.97 13.45
N ARG A 101 11.60 6.52 12.23
CA ARG A 101 10.48 7.06 11.43
C ARG A 101 9.45 5.99 11.05
N ILE A 102 9.90 4.80 10.66
CA ILE A 102 9.01 3.70 10.34
C ILE A 102 8.28 3.23 11.60
N GLU A 103 9.00 3.02 12.71
CA GLU A 103 8.40 2.61 14.00
C GLU A 103 7.36 3.63 14.50
N GLU A 104 7.69 4.93 14.44
CA GLU A 104 6.76 6.03 14.75
C GLU A 104 5.51 5.99 13.86
N ALA A 105 5.67 5.75 12.56
CA ALA A 105 4.55 5.68 11.62
C ALA A 105 3.61 4.50 11.92
N PHE A 106 4.13 3.35 12.35
CA PHE A 106 3.32 2.19 12.69
C PHE A 106 2.70 2.26 14.10
N ALA A 107 3.27 3.06 15.00
CA ALA A 107 2.79 3.22 16.37
C ALA A 107 1.37 3.80 16.45
N TYR A 108 0.94 4.57 15.45
CA TYR A 108 -0.32 5.31 15.54
C TYR A 108 -1.57 4.45 15.45
N ASP A 109 -1.69 3.50 14.51
CA ASP A 109 -2.82 2.56 14.49
C ASP A 109 -2.71 1.50 13.37
N SER A 110 -1.87 0.48 13.56
CA SER A 110 -1.68 -0.53 12.50
C SER A 110 -1.48 -1.94 13.02
N VAL A 111 -2.60 -2.64 13.25
CA VAL A 111 -2.58 -4.08 13.55
C VAL A 111 -2.55 -4.89 12.25
N LEU A 112 -1.47 -5.63 12.03
CA LEU A 112 -1.41 -6.66 11.00
C LEU A 112 -2.36 -7.81 11.38
N THR A 113 -3.35 -8.08 10.53
CA THR A 113 -4.34 -9.16 10.78
C THR A 113 -4.11 -10.39 9.92
N ILE A 114 -3.10 -10.37 9.03
CA ILE A 114 -2.74 -11.53 8.24
C ILE A 114 -2.17 -12.62 9.13
N ALA A 115 -2.81 -13.79 9.11
CA ALA A 115 -2.41 -14.94 9.93
C ALA A 115 -1.13 -15.64 9.42
N ASP A 116 -0.81 -15.50 8.13
CA ASP A 116 0.35 -16.14 7.51
C ASP A 116 1.63 -15.41 7.90
N ARG A 117 2.40 -15.96 8.86
CA ARG A 117 3.67 -15.42 9.40
C ARG A 117 4.74 -15.17 8.32
N GLY A 118 4.63 -14.06 7.59
CA GLY A 118 5.57 -13.62 6.57
C GLY A 118 5.44 -14.25 5.18
N ARG A 119 4.61 -15.29 4.97
CA ARG A 119 4.41 -15.87 3.63
C ARG A 119 3.87 -14.87 2.62
N TRP A 120 3.04 -13.93 3.10
CA TRP A 120 2.48 -12.83 2.31
C TRP A 120 3.58 -11.94 1.70
N VAL A 121 4.74 -11.80 2.34
CA VAL A 121 5.88 -11.01 1.83
C VAL A 121 6.38 -11.58 0.50
N GLY A 122 6.45 -12.91 0.40
CA GLY A 122 6.85 -13.59 -0.84
C GLY A 122 5.81 -13.51 -1.96
N VAL A 123 4.52 -13.46 -1.60
CA VAL A 123 3.42 -13.21 -2.56
C VAL A 123 3.53 -11.78 -3.08
N LEU A 124 3.61 -10.80 -2.19
CA LEU A 124 3.77 -9.39 -2.52
C LEU A 124 5.00 -9.15 -3.41
N ARG A 125 6.14 -9.77 -3.09
CA ARG A 125 7.35 -9.71 -3.90
C ARG A 125 7.14 -10.21 -5.32
N ARG A 126 6.58 -11.41 -5.48
CA ARG A 126 6.32 -11.97 -6.81
C ARG A 126 5.37 -11.09 -7.62
N MET A 127 4.39 -10.48 -6.96
CA MET A 127 3.43 -9.59 -7.63
C MET A 127 4.06 -8.28 -8.11
N LEU A 128 4.89 -7.65 -7.28
CA LEU A 128 5.62 -6.44 -7.67
C LEU A 128 6.68 -6.75 -8.75
N GLN A 129 7.30 -7.93 -8.72
CA GLN A 129 8.24 -8.40 -9.74
C GLN A 129 7.59 -8.80 -11.06
N ALA A 130 6.35 -9.31 -11.02
CA ALA A 130 5.60 -9.68 -12.22
C ALA A 130 5.23 -8.47 -13.10
N GLY A 131 5.63 -7.26 -12.70
CA GLY A 131 5.45 -6.07 -13.51
C GLY A 131 3.99 -5.67 -13.61
N VAL A 132 3.21 -5.89 -12.55
CA VAL A 132 1.93 -5.17 -12.37
C VAL A 132 2.32 -3.70 -12.21
N THR A 133 2.50 -3.01 -13.33
CA THR A 133 2.92 -1.63 -13.34
C THR A 133 1.79 -0.79 -12.78
N TRP A 134 2.14 0.10 -11.86
CA TRP A 134 1.25 1.10 -11.26
C TRP A 134 0.40 1.84 -12.30
N GLU A 135 0.96 2.04 -13.50
CA GLU A 135 0.32 2.65 -14.66
C GLU A 135 -0.95 1.93 -15.12
N ALA A 136 -1.03 0.60 -14.97
CA ALA A 136 -2.24 -0.15 -15.29
C ALA A 136 -3.43 0.22 -14.37
N LEU A 137 -3.15 0.77 -13.19
CA LEU A 137 -4.14 1.23 -12.21
C LEU A 137 -4.42 2.74 -12.29
N GLU A 138 -3.48 3.51 -12.83
CA GLU A 138 -3.64 4.96 -13.08
C GLU A 138 -4.36 5.28 -14.39
N GLY A 139 -4.51 4.29 -15.29
CA GLY A 139 -5.44 4.39 -16.40
C GLY A 139 -6.79 4.90 -15.87
N PRO A 140 -7.44 5.87 -16.53
CA PRO A 140 -8.61 6.55 -16.02
C PRO A 140 -9.55 5.49 -15.47
N LEU A 141 -9.69 5.46 -14.13
CA LEU A 141 -10.58 4.54 -13.43
C LEU A 141 -11.85 4.58 -14.25
N SER A 142 -12.13 3.50 -14.96
CA SER A 142 -13.34 3.41 -15.74
C SER A 142 -14.41 3.53 -14.66
N GLY A 143 -14.99 4.72 -14.56
CA GLY A 143 -15.93 5.05 -13.51
C GLY A 143 -16.97 3.94 -13.48
N PRO A 144 -17.54 3.63 -12.30
CA PRO A 144 -18.53 2.56 -12.17
C PRO A 144 -19.49 2.76 -13.32
N ALA A 145 -19.53 1.77 -14.23
CA ALA A 145 -20.13 1.90 -15.54
C ALA A 145 -21.48 2.59 -15.36
N ALA A 146 -21.51 3.90 -15.56
CA ALA A 146 -22.72 4.66 -15.39
C ALA A 146 -23.65 4.02 -16.39
N GLU A 147 -24.74 3.43 -15.90
CA GLU A 147 -25.82 2.88 -16.70
C GLU A 147 -26.04 3.86 -17.83
N ARG A 148 -25.46 3.54 -19.00
CA ARG A 148 -25.70 4.33 -20.18
C ARG A 148 -27.16 4.04 -20.46
N PRO A 149 -28.03 5.07 -20.54
CA PRO A 149 -29.37 4.86 -21.04
C PRO A 149 -29.21 4.16 -22.38
N ALA A 150 -29.68 2.91 -22.42
CA ALA A 150 -29.87 2.19 -23.67
C ALA A 150 -30.71 3.12 -24.53
N HIS A 151 -30.17 3.74 -25.58
CA HIS A 151 -30.85 4.33 -26.74
C HIS A 151 -29.76 4.86 -27.68
N GLY A 152 -29.57 4.19 -28.82
CA GLY A 152 -28.68 4.65 -29.89
C GLY A 152 -27.74 3.58 -30.40
N SER A 153 -28.30 2.61 -31.11
CA SER A 153 -27.58 1.66 -31.97
C SER A 153 -26.63 2.40 -32.92
N ARG A 154 -25.33 2.31 -32.66
CA ARG A 154 -24.28 2.53 -33.65
C ARG A 154 -23.55 1.22 -33.93
N PRO A 155 -23.31 0.86 -35.21
CA PRO A 155 -22.86 -0.47 -35.61
C PRO A 155 -21.43 -0.72 -35.11
N TRP A 156 -21.35 -1.63 -34.15
CA TRP A 156 -20.16 -2.15 -33.52
C TRP A 156 -19.65 -3.34 -34.35
N MET A 157 -18.89 -3.09 -35.41
CA MET A 157 -18.22 -4.16 -36.16
C MET A 157 -16.80 -3.77 -36.58
N VAL A 158 -15.93 -3.48 -35.62
CA VAL A 158 -14.48 -3.67 -35.81
C VAL A 158 -13.78 -3.61 -34.46
N ARG A 159 -13.68 -4.76 -33.76
CA ARG A 159 -12.62 -5.06 -32.77
C ARG A 159 -12.58 -6.47 -32.12
N PRO A 160 -13.29 -7.54 -32.58
CA PRO A 160 -13.08 -8.87 -31.98
C PRO A 160 -11.87 -9.63 -32.56
N VAL A 161 -11.37 -9.30 -33.75
CA VAL A 161 -10.38 -10.13 -34.45
C VAL A 161 -8.97 -10.05 -33.86
N LEU A 162 -8.59 -8.92 -33.26
CA LEU A 162 -7.21 -8.74 -32.76
C LEU A 162 -6.93 -9.48 -31.44
N ARG A 163 -7.96 -9.82 -30.65
CA ARG A 163 -7.79 -10.59 -29.40
C ARG A 163 -7.66 -12.11 -29.65
N LEU A 164 -8.23 -12.64 -30.73
CA LEU A 164 -7.99 -14.04 -31.12
C LEU A 164 -6.58 -14.27 -31.69
N ALA A 165 -6.01 -13.29 -32.39
CA ALA A 165 -4.68 -13.42 -32.99
C ALA A 165 -3.56 -13.59 -31.95
N ARG A 166 -3.70 -12.97 -30.75
CA ARG A 166 -2.68 -13.06 -29.69
C ARG A 166 -2.78 -14.34 -28.87
N ALA A 167 -3.97 -14.93 -28.74
CA ALA A 167 -4.16 -16.24 -28.10
C ALA A 167 -3.69 -17.38 -29.01
N GLY A 168 -3.87 -17.26 -30.33
CA GLY A 168 -3.40 -18.28 -31.29
C GLY A 168 -1.87 -18.44 -31.33
N LEU A 169 -1.12 -17.36 -31.12
CA LEU A 169 0.35 -17.40 -31.25
C LEU A 169 1.04 -18.04 -30.02
N MET A 170 0.44 -17.96 -28.83
CA MET A 170 0.94 -18.70 -27.65
C MET A 170 0.55 -20.19 -27.67
N GLY A 171 -0.64 -20.52 -28.19
CA GLY A 171 -1.07 -21.92 -28.33
C GLY A 171 -0.22 -22.74 -29.31
N CYS A 172 0.17 -22.16 -30.46
CA CYS A 172 1.05 -22.83 -31.43
C CYS A 172 2.46 -23.07 -30.90
N GLY A 173 3.02 -22.16 -30.08
CA GLY A 173 4.34 -22.34 -29.48
C GLY A 173 4.38 -23.53 -28.51
N LEU A 174 3.33 -23.71 -27.71
CA LEU A 174 3.25 -24.79 -26.72
C LEU A 174 3.05 -26.17 -27.39
N LEU A 175 2.27 -26.25 -28.46
CA LEU A 175 2.11 -27.47 -29.26
C LEU A 175 3.41 -27.86 -30.00
N ALA A 176 4.19 -26.90 -30.49
CA ALA A 176 5.46 -27.18 -31.16
C ALA A 176 6.50 -27.81 -30.21
N VAL A 177 6.60 -27.31 -28.96
CA VAL A 177 7.54 -27.86 -27.98
C VAL A 177 7.09 -29.25 -27.49
N PHE A 178 5.79 -29.47 -27.27
CA PHE A 178 5.28 -30.78 -26.88
C PHE A 178 5.39 -31.82 -28.01
N GLY A 179 5.09 -31.43 -29.24
CA GLY A 179 5.23 -32.30 -30.41
C GLY A 179 6.67 -32.71 -30.69
N LEU A 180 7.62 -31.77 -30.55
CA LEU A 180 9.04 -32.06 -30.73
C LEU A 180 9.57 -33.02 -29.65
N GLY A 181 9.14 -32.86 -28.40
CA GLY A 181 9.47 -33.76 -27.30
C GLY A 181 8.89 -35.17 -27.45
N PHE A 182 7.65 -35.27 -27.96
CA PHE A 182 7.01 -36.58 -28.18
C PHE A 182 7.64 -37.34 -29.36
N ALA A 183 7.97 -36.65 -30.45
CA ALA A 183 8.66 -37.26 -31.59
C ALA A 183 10.07 -37.76 -31.20
N THR A 184 10.79 -37.03 -30.36
CA THR A 184 12.10 -37.50 -29.84
C THR A 184 11.94 -38.71 -28.92
N ALA A 185 10.90 -38.76 -28.09
CA ALA A 185 10.61 -39.92 -27.24
C ALA A 185 10.34 -41.21 -28.04
N LEU A 186 9.73 -41.11 -29.23
CA LEU A 186 9.49 -42.27 -30.11
C LEU A 186 10.74 -42.72 -30.90
N LEU A 187 11.73 -41.85 -31.07
CA LEU A 187 12.98 -42.16 -31.78
C LEU A 187 14.07 -42.69 -30.84
N LEU A 188 13.89 -42.59 -29.52
CA LEU A 188 14.80 -43.20 -28.56
C LEU A 188 14.60 -44.72 -28.56
N PRO A 189 15.64 -45.51 -28.90
CA PRO A 189 15.56 -46.96 -28.82
C PRO A 189 15.23 -47.35 -27.39
N ALA A 190 14.19 -48.17 -27.23
CA ALA A 190 13.77 -48.70 -25.93
C ALA A 190 14.97 -49.41 -25.28
N GLU A 191 15.54 -48.76 -24.26
CA GLU A 191 16.62 -49.34 -23.47
C GLU A 191 16.07 -50.60 -22.79
N PRO A 192 16.70 -51.77 -22.98
CA PRO A 192 16.21 -53.00 -22.38
C PRO A 192 16.19 -52.85 -20.87
N ALA A 193 14.98 -52.95 -20.31
CA ALA A 193 14.71 -52.79 -18.89
C ALA A 193 15.68 -53.63 -18.04
N SER A 194 16.54 -52.95 -17.29
CA SER A 194 17.30 -53.61 -16.22
C SER A 194 16.32 -54.20 -15.20
N PRO A 195 16.52 -55.46 -14.76
CA PRO A 195 15.66 -56.07 -13.77
C PRO A 195 15.69 -55.27 -12.46
N PRO A 196 14.55 -55.17 -11.76
CA PRO A 196 14.46 -54.37 -10.54
C PRO A 196 15.37 -54.95 -9.44
N PRO A 197 16.10 -54.10 -8.69
CA PRO A 197 16.75 -54.54 -7.47
C PRO A 197 15.68 -54.98 -6.47
N VAL A 198 15.83 -56.21 -5.96
CA VAL A 198 15.01 -56.78 -4.90
C VAL A 198 15.22 -55.92 -3.64
N ALA A 199 14.25 -55.04 -3.36
CA ALA A 199 14.24 -54.23 -2.16
C ALA A 199 13.80 -55.10 -0.97
N SER A 200 14.78 -55.59 -0.23
CA SER A 200 14.61 -56.10 1.13
C SER A 200 13.99 -55.01 2.02
N GLY A 201 12.95 -55.43 2.75
CA GLY A 201 11.98 -54.55 3.39
C GLY A 201 12.48 -53.70 4.55
N PHE A 202 11.64 -52.72 4.88
CA PHE A 202 11.39 -52.29 6.25
C PHE A 202 9.92 -51.90 6.34
N GLY A 203 9.15 -52.71 7.07
CA GLY A 203 7.76 -52.43 7.39
C GLY A 203 7.67 -51.28 8.39
N VAL A 204 6.81 -50.32 8.10
CA VAL A 204 6.32 -49.38 9.11
C VAL A 204 4.82 -49.59 9.19
N ALA A 205 4.40 -50.22 10.29
CA ALA A 205 3.02 -50.47 10.63
C ALA A 205 2.28 -49.14 10.80
N ALA A 206 1.21 -48.95 10.02
CA ALA A 206 0.25 -47.87 10.24
C ALA A 206 -0.60 -48.22 11.46
N VAL A 207 -0.30 -47.60 12.61
CA VAL A 207 -1.18 -47.60 13.78
C VAL A 207 -2.25 -46.54 13.56
N ALA A 208 -3.47 -46.98 13.27
CA ALA A 208 -4.66 -46.16 13.28
C ALA A 208 -5.03 -45.84 14.74
N ALA A 209 -4.66 -44.64 15.20
CA ALA A 209 -5.07 -44.13 16.50
C ALA A 209 -6.42 -43.41 16.36
N SER A 210 -7.47 -44.04 16.88
CA SER A 210 -8.80 -43.46 17.06
C SER A 210 -8.73 -42.27 18.02
N LEU A 211 -9.11 -41.07 17.57
CA LEU A 211 -9.30 -39.91 18.44
C LEU A 211 -10.55 -40.10 19.32
N PRO A 212 -10.48 -39.88 20.65
CA PRO A 212 -11.65 -39.87 21.52
C PRO A 212 -12.52 -38.62 21.30
N PRO A 213 -13.83 -38.70 21.59
CA PRO A 213 -14.78 -37.60 21.43
C PRO A 213 -14.47 -36.47 22.43
N GLN A 214 -14.27 -35.25 21.91
CA GLN A 214 -14.14 -34.06 22.75
C GLN A 214 -15.51 -33.67 23.33
N VAL A 215 -15.58 -33.60 24.65
CA VAL A 215 -16.68 -32.99 25.41
C VAL A 215 -16.47 -31.47 25.41
N PRO A 216 -17.46 -30.66 25.00
CA PRO A 216 -17.32 -29.21 24.98
C PRO A 216 -17.20 -28.65 26.40
N PRO A 217 -16.26 -27.71 26.66
CA PRO A 217 -16.14 -27.07 27.97
C PRO A 217 -17.29 -26.11 28.23
N GLU A 218 -17.99 -26.34 29.34
CA GLU A 218 -19.00 -25.47 29.92
C GLU A 218 -18.32 -24.17 30.42
N LEU A 219 -18.64 -23.04 29.77
CA LEU A 219 -18.13 -21.73 30.12
C LEU A 219 -18.78 -21.23 31.42
N PRO A 220 -18.01 -20.88 32.47
CA PRO A 220 -18.57 -20.25 33.66
C PRO A 220 -19.07 -18.83 33.32
N ALA A 221 -20.31 -18.55 33.74
CA ALA A 221 -20.95 -17.24 33.62
C ALA A 221 -20.14 -16.17 34.36
N ILE A 222 -19.60 -15.20 33.63
CA ILE A 222 -18.92 -14.04 34.20
C ILE A 222 -19.99 -13.02 34.62
N PRO A 223 -20.06 -12.59 35.89
CA PRO A 223 -21.00 -11.57 36.33
C PRO A 223 -20.68 -10.22 35.70
N VAL A 224 -21.68 -9.61 35.08
CA VAL A 224 -21.64 -8.26 34.51
C VAL A 224 -21.67 -7.25 35.67
N THR A 225 -20.52 -6.67 36.00
CA THR A 225 -20.43 -5.54 36.92
C THR A 225 -20.73 -4.25 36.15
N VAL A 226 -21.85 -3.62 36.47
CA VAL A 226 -22.25 -2.31 35.94
C VAL A 226 -21.31 -1.24 36.50
N PRO A 227 -20.59 -0.45 35.68
CA PRO A 227 -19.76 0.63 36.18
C PRO A 227 -20.62 1.82 36.64
N THR A 228 -20.39 2.22 37.88
CA THR A 228 -20.89 3.43 38.55
C THR A 228 -20.36 4.68 37.83
N PRO A 229 -21.17 5.74 37.65
CA PRO A 229 -20.72 6.98 37.02
C PRO A 229 -19.76 7.72 37.97
N VAL A 230 -18.56 8.04 37.48
CA VAL A 230 -17.56 8.84 38.19
C VAL A 230 -17.87 10.32 37.96
N GLU A 231 -18.03 11.02 39.08
CA GLU A 231 -18.30 12.44 39.23
C GLU A 231 -17.15 13.30 38.68
N GLU A 232 -17.52 14.24 37.81
CA GLU A 232 -16.65 15.13 37.04
C GLU A 232 -16.08 16.25 37.93
N ALA A 233 -14.85 16.05 38.43
CA ALA A 233 -14.13 17.05 39.19
C ALA A 233 -13.50 18.11 38.26
N SER A 234 -13.91 19.36 38.47
CA SER A 234 -13.48 20.55 37.74
C SER A 234 -11.97 20.83 37.89
N LEU A 235 -11.29 21.09 36.77
CA LEU A 235 -9.92 21.61 36.74
C LEU A 235 -9.92 23.16 36.68
N PRO A 236 -9.06 23.85 37.44
CA PRO A 236 -8.94 25.30 37.42
C PRO A 236 -8.04 25.81 36.29
N ALA A 237 -8.36 27.00 35.79
CA ALA A 237 -7.70 27.71 34.71
C ALA A 237 -6.23 28.11 35.02
N PRO A 238 -5.30 28.09 34.05
CA PRO A 238 -3.97 28.65 34.23
C PRO A 238 -3.95 30.17 34.05
N ALA A 239 -3.41 30.86 35.06
CA ALA A 239 -3.16 32.28 35.09
C ALA A 239 -2.08 32.69 34.06
N SER A 240 -2.37 33.76 33.31
CA SER A 240 -1.41 34.45 32.46
C SER A 240 -0.42 35.24 33.31
N LEU A 241 0.87 34.93 33.20
CA LEU A 241 1.96 35.76 33.71
C LEU A 241 2.58 36.55 32.54
N LEU A 242 2.27 37.85 32.51
CA LEU A 242 3.03 38.87 31.79
C LEU A 242 4.46 38.92 32.35
N GLY A 243 5.45 38.86 31.45
CA GLY A 243 6.83 39.26 31.73
C GLY A 243 7.18 40.53 30.91
N PRO A 244 7.84 41.54 31.51
CA PRO A 244 8.07 42.84 30.89
C PRO A 244 9.32 42.89 29.99
N GLN A 245 9.26 43.84 29.06
CA GLN A 245 10.30 44.36 28.18
C GLN A 245 11.64 44.63 28.91
N GLN A 246 12.73 44.34 28.21
CA GLN A 246 13.98 45.09 28.38
C GLN A 246 14.54 45.44 26.99
N ALA A 247 14.57 46.74 26.72
CA ALA A 247 15.31 47.36 25.64
C ALA A 247 16.70 47.71 26.18
N GLU A 248 17.76 47.42 25.42
CA GLU A 248 18.98 48.22 25.54
C GLU A 248 19.70 48.27 24.18
N ALA A 249 19.95 49.50 23.77
CA ALA A 249 20.60 49.90 22.55
C ALA A 249 22.12 49.96 22.77
N ALA A 250 22.90 49.55 21.76
CA ALA A 250 24.28 49.99 21.65
C ALA A 250 24.69 50.16 20.18
N GLU A 251 25.19 51.37 19.96
CA GLU A 251 25.74 52.04 18.79
C GLU A 251 26.82 51.27 17.99
N ALA A 252 26.95 51.64 16.71
CA ALA A 252 27.85 51.11 15.65
C ALA A 252 29.35 51.47 15.87
N PRO A 253 30.37 51.10 15.01
CA PRO A 253 30.42 51.29 13.53
C PRO A 253 31.29 50.21 12.78
N PRO A 254 31.87 50.42 11.57
CA PRO A 254 31.21 50.22 10.28
C PRO A 254 31.97 49.30 9.29
N THR A 255 31.27 48.96 8.19
CA THR A 255 31.81 48.61 6.86
C THR A 255 32.69 47.35 6.70
N ALA A 256 32.05 46.24 6.33
CA ALA A 256 32.62 45.28 5.40
C ALA A 256 31.55 44.88 4.38
N GLU A 257 31.80 45.30 3.14
CA GLU A 257 30.96 45.15 1.97
C GLU A 257 30.91 43.66 1.54
N ILE A 258 30.07 42.86 2.20
CA ILE A 258 29.77 41.51 1.75
C ILE A 258 28.60 41.62 0.76
N ARG A 259 28.94 41.42 -0.51
CA ARG A 259 28.03 41.32 -1.65
C ARG A 259 27.15 40.07 -1.48
N ASN A 260 26.08 40.22 -0.68
CA ASN A 260 25.06 39.21 -0.48
C ASN A 260 24.25 39.05 -1.77
N LEU A 261 24.51 37.95 -2.48
CA LEU A 261 23.58 37.37 -3.45
C LEU A 261 22.28 37.07 -2.69
N ALA A 262 21.26 37.87 -2.99
CA ALA A 262 19.91 37.73 -2.47
C ALA A 262 19.38 36.32 -2.78
N MET A 263 19.50 35.41 -1.81
CA MET A 263 18.72 34.19 -1.79
C MET A 263 17.27 34.59 -1.57
N ALA A 264 16.46 34.42 -2.61
CA ALA A 264 15.02 34.55 -2.51
C ALA A 264 14.52 33.63 -1.38
N THR A 265 14.02 34.25 -0.31
CA THR A 265 13.31 33.58 0.76
C THR A 265 12.26 32.64 0.16
N PRO A 266 12.26 31.34 0.50
CA PRO A 266 11.24 30.42 0.01
C PRO A 266 9.86 30.92 0.47
N PRO A 267 8.83 30.86 -0.41
CA PRO A 267 7.49 31.30 -0.04
C PRO A 267 7.03 30.49 1.17
N LYS A 268 6.73 31.18 2.28
CA LYS A 268 6.11 30.59 3.47
C LYS A 268 4.91 29.77 3.02
N ARG A 269 5.00 28.43 3.14
CA ARG A 269 3.88 27.52 2.88
C ARG A 269 2.73 27.97 3.80
N SER A 270 1.70 28.54 3.19
CA SER A 270 0.43 28.77 3.84
C SER A 270 -0.06 27.42 4.38
N THR A 271 -0.02 27.27 5.70
CA THR A 271 -0.69 26.21 6.43
C THR A 271 -2.16 26.29 6.03
N ARG A 272 -2.57 25.49 5.05
CA ARG A 272 -3.95 25.45 4.59
C ARG A 272 -4.78 24.94 5.75
N LEU A 273 -5.36 25.87 6.50
CA LEU A 273 -6.39 25.58 7.49
C LEU A 273 -7.42 24.67 6.79
N PRO A 274 -7.76 23.51 7.38
CA PRO A 274 -8.77 22.64 6.80
C PRO A 274 -10.03 23.46 6.57
N LEU A 275 -10.47 23.53 5.31
CA LEU A 275 -11.69 24.24 4.97
C LEU A 275 -12.83 23.61 5.78
N PRO A 276 -13.67 24.41 6.44
CA PRO A 276 -14.78 23.88 7.23
C PRO A 276 -15.70 23.08 6.31
N ILE A 277 -15.83 21.78 6.60
CA ILE A 277 -16.77 20.89 5.91
C ILE A 277 -18.18 21.34 6.27
N ASP A 278 -19.08 21.44 5.28
CA ASP A 278 -20.48 21.77 5.54
C ASP A 278 -21.12 20.72 6.45
N ARG A 279 -21.70 21.17 7.57
CA ARG A 279 -22.37 20.33 8.56
C ARG A 279 -23.46 19.44 7.94
N ARG A 280 -24.17 19.94 6.93
CA ARG A 280 -25.21 19.16 6.23
C ARG A 280 -24.62 17.99 5.47
N CYS A 281 -23.42 18.15 4.93
CA CYS A 281 -22.75 17.07 4.21
C CYS A 281 -22.23 16.01 5.18
N SER A 282 -21.66 16.39 6.32
CA SER A 282 -21.26 15.42 7.36
C SER A 282 -22.44 14.64 7.92
N GLU A 283 -23.59 15.29 8.15
CA GLU A 283 -24.80 14.62 8.63
C GLU A 283 -25.35 13.64 7.57
N ALA A 284 -25.34 14.01 6.28
CA ALA A 284 -25.75 13.11 5.20
C ALA A 284 -24.82 11.89 5.08
N VAL A 285 -23.50 12.08 5.12
CA VAL A 285 -22.53 10.97 5.07
C VAL A 285 -22.72 10.02 6.25
N PHE A 286 -22.94 10.56 7.46
CA PHE A 286 -23.17 9.75 8.65
C PHE A 286 -24.46 8.92 8.55
N ARG A 287 -25.57 9.53 8.12
CA ARG A 287 -26.84 8.79 7.89
C ARG A 287 -26.70 7.69 6.84
N PHE A 288 -25.95 7.96 5.77
CA PHE A 288 -25.69 6.97 4.74
C PHE A 288 -24.88 5.77 5.27
N GLN A 289 -23.88 6.00 6.13
CA GLN A 289 -23.14 4.93 6.81
C GLN A 289 -24.01 4.09 7.76
N GLN A 290 -25.07 4.68 8.31
CA GLN A 290 -26.07 3.99 9.13
C GLN A 290 -27.14 3.25 8.32
N GLY A 291 -27.03 3.23 6.97
CA GLY A 291 -28.00 2.56 6.10
C GLY A 291 -29.30 3.34 5.88
N ALA A 292 -29.37 4.61 6.32
CA ALA A 292 -30.51 5.46 5.99
C ALA A 292 -30.45 5.87 4.51
N SER A 293 -31.61 5.91 3.85
CA SER A 293 -31.71 6.42 2.49
C SER A 293 -31.45 7.92 2.46
N LEU A 294 -30.60 8.34 1.53
CA LEU A 294 -30.38 9.76 1.22
C LEU A 294 -31.40 10.20 0.18
N THR A 295 -31.88 11.44 0.31
CA THR A 295 -32.65 12.07 -0.76
C THR A 295 -31.78 12.30 -2.00
N ALA A 296 -32.39 12.45 -3.18
CA ALA A 296 -31.65 12.71 -4.41
C ALA A 296 -30.78 13.97 -4.32
N GLN A 297 -31.25 15.00 -3.60
CA GLN A 297 -30.50 16.24 -3.37
C GLN A 297 -29.27 16.02 -2.48
N GLU A 298 -29.40 15.23 -1.42
CA GLU A 298 -28.28 14.90 -0.53
C GLU A 298 -27.24 14.02 -1.23
N MET A 299 -27.68 13.05 -2.04
CA MET A 299 -26.76 12.26 -2.87
C MET A 299 -25.99 13.12 -3.87
N ALA A 300 -26.66 14.10 -4.50
CA ALA A 300 -25.98 15.04 -5.40
C ALA A 300 -24.94 15.88 -4.64
N HIS A 301 -25.29 16.33 -3.44
CA HIS A 301 -24.41 17.13 -2.59
C HIS A 301 -23.18 16.36 -2.10
N VAL A 302 -23.34 15.11 -1.66
CA VAL A 302 -22.21 14.23 -1.27
C VAL A 302 -21.30 13.93 -2.47
N ARG A 303 -21.87 13.72 -3.67
CA ARG A 303 -21.09 13.44 -4.89
C ARG A 303 -20.28 14.63 -5.41
N GLN A 304 -20.76 15.85 -5.21
CA GLN A 304 -20.06 17.07 -5.64
C GLN A 304 -18.87 17.43 -4.73
N GLY A 305 -18.64 16.64 -3.68
CA GLY A 305 -17.69 16.96 -2.62
C GLY A 305 -18.30 18.03 -1.72
N CYS A 306 -18.23 17.83 -0.40
CA CYS A 306 -18.75 18.74 0.62
C CYS A 306 -18.06 20.12 0.67
N VAL A 307 -17.54 20.60 -0.45
CA VAL A 307 -16.87 21.89 -0.59
C VAL A 307 -17.96 22.94 -0.72
N SER A 308 -18.13 23.74 0.33
CA SER A 308 -19.05 24.87 0.29
C SER A 308 -18.66 25.80 -0.86
N LEU A 309 -19.50 25.88 -1.90
CA LEU A 309 -19.48 27.01 -2.83
C LEU A 309 -19.90 28.24 -2.02
N ARG A 310 -18.94 29.10 -1.67
CA ARG A 310 -19.21 30.47 -1.24
C ARG A 310 -19.45 31.35 -2.46
#